data_AF-A0AAU7QZC7-F1
#
_entry.id   AF-A0AAU7QZC7-F1
#
_cell.length_a   1.000
_cell.length_b   1.000
_cell.length_c   1.000
_cell.angle_alpha   90.00
_cell.angle_beta   90.00
_cell.angle_gamma   90.00
#
_symmetry.space_group_name_H-M   'P 1'
#
loop_
_entity.id
_entity.type
_entity.pdbx_description
1 polymer ?
#
loop_
_entity_poly.entity_id
_entity_poly.type
_entity_poly.pdbx_seq_one_letter_code
_entity_poly.pdbx_strand_id
1 'polypeptide(L)' 'MELVGAAEIRVMLGGISKQRVYVITSNRNFPEPVADLVQGKVWLKSDVQEWIRKHRPELAAD' A
#
# COMPACT_ATOMS: atom_id res chain seq x y z
N MET A 1 7.40 8.93 11.66
CA MET A 1 7.01 8.81 10.24
C MET A 1 7.44 7.45 9.76
N GLU A 2 6.50 6.52 9.56
CA GLU A 2 6.81 5.16 9.09
C GLU A 2 6.53 5.08 7.58
N LEU A 3 7.47 4.48 6.83
CA LEU A 3 7.37 4.27 5.40
C LEU A 3 7.21 2.79 5.07
N VAL A 4 6.50 2.52 3.98
CA VAL A 4 6.28 1.17 3.46
C VAL A 4 6.56 1.13 1.96
N GLY A 5 7.15 0.03 1.49
CA GLY A 5 7.27 -0.28 0.08
C GLY A 5 6.19 -1.26 -0.36
N ALA A 6 6.23 -1.64 -1.64
CA ALA A 6 5.27 -2.59 -2.20
C ALA A 6 5.30 -3.97 -1.51
N ALA A 7 6.42 -4.35 -0.88
CA ALA A 7 6.53 -5.61 -0.15
C ALA A 7 5.72 -5.60 1.15
N GLU A 8 5.85 -4.54 1.95
CA GLU A 8 5.10 -4.37 3.21
C GLU A 8 3.60 -4.18 2.92
N ILE A 9 3.26 -3.38 1.91
CA ILE A 9 1.87 -3.18 1.48
C ILE A 9 1.22 -4.52 1.09
N ARG A 10 1.98 -5.42 0.48
CA ARG A 10 1.50 -6.76 0.13
C ARG A 10 1.06 -7.57 1.36
N VAL A 11 1.81 -7.47 2.46
CA VAL A 11 1.48 -8.12 3.73
C VAL A 11 0.26 -7.46 4.36
N MET A 12 0.21 -6.12 4.36
CA MET A 12 -0.95 -5.36 4.86
C MET A 12 -2.25 -5.69 4.11
N LEU A 13 -2.15 -6.06 2.82
CA LEU A 13 -3.28 -6.47 1.99
C LEU A 13 -3.61 -7.98 2.10
N GLY A 14 -3.19 -8.66 3.17
CA GLY A 14 -3.49 -10.08 3.38
C GLY A 14 -2.59 -11.04 2.60
N GLY A 15 -1.39 -10.61 2.20
CA GLY A 15 -0.41 -11.48 1.54
C GLY A 15 -0.67 -11.76 0.06
N ILE A 16 -1.28 -10.82 -0.66
CA ILE A 16 -1.59 -10.94 -2.10
C ILE A 16 -0.34 -11.15 -2.98
N SER A 17 -0.52 -11.43 -4.27
CA SER A 17 0.61 -11.57 -5.20
C SER A 17 1.34 -10.25 -5.47
N LYS A 18 2.61 -10.33 -5.89
CA LYS A 18 3.40 -9.15 -6.30
C LYS A 18 2.71 -8.37 -7.43
N GLN A 19 2.20 -9.08 -8.44
CA GLN A 19 1.48 -8.45 -9.54
C GLN A 19 0.23 -7.70 -9.05
N ARG A 20 -0.52 -8.29 -8.10
CA ARG A 20 -1.74 -7.66 -7.59
C ARG A 20 -1.44 -6.39 -6.79
N VAL A 21 -0.39 -6.36 -5.97
CA VAL A 21 -0.01 -5.13 -5.26
C VAL A 21 0.39 -4.03 -6.24
N TYR A 22 1.15 -4.34 -7.30
CA TYR A 22 1.51 -3.34 -8.33
C TYR A 22 0.29 -2.74 -9.04
N VAL A 23 -0.73 -3.55 -9.36
CA VAL A 23 -1.98 -3.06 -9.98
C VAL A 23 -2.72 -2.12 -9.02
N ILE A 24 -2.75 -2.45 -7.73
CA ILE A 24 -3.41 -1.62 -6.70
C ILE A 24 -2.65 -0.31 -6.51
N THR A 25 -1.33 -0.37 -6.29
CA THR A 25 -0.50 0.81 -5.99
C THR A 25 -0.29 1.74 -7.19
N SER A 26 -0.58 1.28 -8.41
CA SER A 26 -0.56 2.12 -9.62
C SER A 26 -1.92 2.75 -9.93
N ASN A 27 -2.96 2.45 -9.14
CA ASN A 27 -4.28 3.02 -9.34
C ASN A 27 -4.33 4.44 -8.79
N ARG A 28 -4.93 5.38 -9.54
CA ARG A 28 -5.10 6.79 -9.13
C ARG A 28 -5.86 7.01 -7.81
N ASN A 29 -6.62 6.01 -7.37
CA ASN A 29 -7.35 6.08 -6.09
C ASN A 29 -6.51 5.56 -4.91
N PHE A 30 -5.32 5.02 -5.16
CA PHE A 30 -4.35 4.64 -4.14
C PHE A 30 -3.56 5.88 -3.70
N PRO A 31 -3.06 5.94 -2.45
CA PRO A 31 -2.24 7.07 -2.00
C PRO A 31 -1.05 7.37 -2.92
N GLU A 32 -0.76 8.65 -3.11
CA GLU A 32 0.42 9.08 -3.84
C GLU A 32 1.69 8.67 -3.07
N PRO A 33 2.74 8.18 -3.76
CA PRO A 33 3.99 7.84 -3.11
C PRO A 33 4.69 9.10 -2.62
N VAL A 34 5.38 9.00 -1.47
CA VAL A 34 6.20 10.11 -0.95
C VAL A 34 7.57 10.19 -1.63
N ALA A 35 8.03 9.10 -2.24
CA ALA A 35 9.21 9.10 -3.10
C ALA A 35 9.14 7.98 -4.14
N ASP A 36 9.84 8.22 -5.25
CA ASP A 36 10.10 7.22 -6.30
C ASP A 36 11.60 6.93 -6.32
N LEU A 37 11.98 5.74 -5.87
CA LEU A 37 13.38 5.32 -5.75
C LEU A 37 13.71 4.32 -6.86
N VAL A 38 15.01 4.11 -7.12
CA VAL A 38 15.47 3.08 -8.06
C VAL A 38 14.93 1.69 -7.69
N GLN A 39 14.75 1.42 -6.39
CA GLN A 39 14.20 0.15 -5.89
C GLN A 39 12.65 0.09 -5.93
N GLY A 40 11.98 1.22 -6.20
CA GLY A 40 10.53 1.34 -6.27
C GLY A 40 9.97 2.50 -5.45
N LYS A 41 8.67 2.72 -5.60
CA LYS A 41 7.90 3.73 -4.87
C LYS A 41 7.78 3.38 -3.39
N VAL A 42 7.73 4.40 -2.54
CA VAL A 42 7.50 4.28 -1.09
C VAL A 42 6.38 5.21 -0.65
N TRP A 43 5.60 4.79 0.33
CA TRP A 43 4.40 5.50 0.82
C TRP A 43 4.46 5.73 2.32
N LEU A 44 3.70 6.70 2.80
CA LEU A 44 3.37 6.80 4.22
C LEU A 44 2.50 5.62 4.63
N LYS A 45 2.92 4.94 5.70
CA LYS A 45 2.16 3.81 6.26
C LYS A 45 0.75 4.22 6.68
N SER A 46 0.60 5.42 7.24
CA SER A 46 -0.69 5.99 7.65
C SER A 46 -1.70 6.06 6.51
N ASP A 47 -1.26 6.55 5.35
CA ASP A 47 -2.13 6.80 4.21
C ASP A 47 -2.58 5.47 3.60
N VAL A 48 -1.68 4.48 3.56
CA VAL A 48 -2.01 3.11 3.15
C VAL A 48 -3.02 2.49 4.13
N GLN A 49 -2.85 2.65 5.44
CA GLN A 49 -3.80 2.15 6.43
C GLN A 49 -5.18 2.80 6.29
N GLU A 50 -5.23 4.12 6.10
CA GLU A 50 -6.48 4.84 5.87
C GLU A 50 -7.17 4.35 4.59
N TRP A 51 -6.41 4.16 3.52
CA TRP A 51 -6.93 3.60 2.27
C TRP A 51 -7.49 2.19 2.46
N ILE A 52 -6.81 1.32 3.22
CA ILE A 52 -7.28 -0.03 3.55
C ILE A 52 -8.58 0.04 4.35
N ARG A 53 -8.66 0.85 5.41
CA ARG A 53 -9.90 1.04 6.20
C ARG A 53 -11.07 1.45 5.32
N LYS A 54 -10.84 2.31 4.34
CA LYS A 54 -11.87 2.84 3.44
C LYS A 54 -12.31 1.86 2.35
N HIS A 55 -11.40 1.09 1.76
CA HIS A 55 -11.68 0.28 0.56
C HIS A 55 -11.65 -1.23 0.78
N ARG A 56 -11.11 -1.67 1.93
CA ARG A 56 -10.90 -3.05 2.33
C ARG A 56 -11.14 -3.21 3.85
N PRO A 57 -12.33 -2.81 4.36
CA PRO A 57 -12.60 -2.83 5.81
C PRO A 57 -12.44 -4.23 6.43
N GLU A 58 -12.58 -5.31 5.64
CA GLU A 58 -12.33 -6.68 6.05
C GLU A 58 -10.87 -6.99 6.41
N LEU A 59 -9.93 -6.18 5.91
CA LEU A 59 -8.50 -6.28 6.20
C LEU A 59 -8.04 -5.29 7.29
N ALA A 60 -8.95 -4.47 7.79
CA ALA A 60 -8.63 -3.41 8.76
C ALA A 60 -8.74 -3.85 10.22
N ALA A 61 -8.87 -5.15 10.49
CA ALA A 61 -8.91 -5.68 11.85
C ALA A 61 -7.54 -5.51 12.55
N ASP A 62 -7.59 -5.10 13.82
CA ASP A 62 -6.45 -4.75 14.67
C ASP A 62 -5.51 -5.92 15.01
#